data_AF-A0A2W2FWV8-F1
#
_entry.id   AF-A0A2W2FWV8-F1
#
_cell.length_a   1.000
_cell.length_b   1.000
_cell.length_c   1.000
_cell.angle_alpha   90.00
_cell.angle_beta   90.00
_cell.angle_gamma   90.00
#
_symmetry.space_group_name_H-M   'P 1'
#
loop_
_entity.id
_entity.type
_entity.pdbx_description
1 polymer ?
#
loop_
_entity_poly.entity_id
_entity_poly.type
_entity_poly.pdbx_seq_one_letter_code
_entity_poly.pdbx_strand_id
1 'polypeptide(L)'
;MLRTVTVGPFLIFFSNVNVAMGLRGHFHSGRVHVTYEVLGAHGYPSFETTNRALLDHLHVLTRKTFRDATNEDVADRIFAHLDGWTHPSWEPYGGDYRLRRMDLDVLGVFDDIGHDAGWTRYTVERQEDRA
;
A
#
# COMPACT_ATOMS: atom_id res chain seq x y z
N MET A 1 -5.44 -3.93 -24.80
CA MET A 1 -6.19 -3.07 -23.87
C MET A 1 -5.77 -3.45 -22.46
N LEU A 2 -5.29 -2.51 -21.65
CA LEU A 2 -4.96 -2.74 -20.24
C LEU A 2 -6.25 -2.61 -19.41
N ARG A 3 -6.53 -3.57 -18.53
CA ARG A 3 -7.65 -3.52 -17.57
C ARG A 3 -7.08 -3.48 -16.16
N THR A 4 -7.43 -2.45 -15.40
CA THR A 4 -7.00 -2.29 -14.01
C THR A 4 -8.17 -2.17 -13.06
N VAL A 5 -7.93 -2.54 -11.81
CA VAL A 5 -8.84 -2.31 -10.68
C VAL A 5 -8.06 -1.63 -9.56
N THR A 6 -8.67 -0.67 -8.89
CA THR A 6 -8.11 -0.06 -7.67
C THR A 6 -8.99 -0.44 -6.48
N VAL A 7 -8.37 -0.98 -5.44
CA VAL A 7 -9.02 -1.46 -4.23
C VAL A 7 -8.54 -0.63 -3.04
N GLY A 8 -9.45 -0.32 -2.13
CA GLY A 8 -9.20 0.56 -0.98
C GLY A 8 -10.09 1.82 -1.02
N PRO A 9 -9.78 2.85 -0.20
CA PRO A 9 -8.61 2.92 0.69
C PRO A 9 -8.71 1.96 1.88
N PHE A 10 -7.60 1.30 2.17
CA PHE A 10 -7.40 0.57 3.41
C PHE A 10 -6.77 1.49 4.45
N LEU A 11 -7.43 1.66 5.59
CA LEU A 11 -6.87 2.42 6.70
C LEU A 11 -5.77 1.60 7.37
N ILE A 12 -4.59 2.21 7.51
CA ILE A 12 -3.46 1.63 8.23
C ILE A 12 -2.95 2.60 9.29
N PHE A 13 -2.36 2.04 10.32
CA PHE A 13 -1.56 2.77 11.30
C PHE A 13 -0.17 2.16 11.30
N PHE A 14 0.87 2.99 11.19
CA PHE A 14 2.25 2.52 11.14
C PHE A 14 3.18 3.49 11.88
N SER A 15 4.36 3.00 12.26
CA SER A 15 5.44 3.84 12.77
C SER A 15 6.68 3.70 11.93
N ASN A 16 7.41 4.79 11.75
CA ASN A 16 8.73 4.79 11.15
C ASN A 16 9.72 5.60 11.99
N VAL A 17 11.00 5.36 11.76
CA VAL A 17 12.12 6.14 12.30
C VAL A 17 12.98 6.52 11.10
N ASN A 18 13.25 7.81 10.93
CA ASN A 18 14.09 8.29 9.85
C ASN A 18 15.35 8.95 10.42
N VAL A 19 16.42 8.14 10.54
CA VAL A 19 17.68 8.58 11.16
C VAL A 19 18.41 9.56 10.23
N ALA A 20 18.34 9.35 8.92
CA ALA A 20 18.96 10.21 7.91
C ALA A 20 18.46 11.67 7.98
N MET A 21 17.17 11.88 8.29
CA MET A 21 16.59 13.22 8.49
C MET A 21 16.63 13.70 9.95
N GLY A 22 17.23 12.92 10.87
CA GLY A 22 17.29 13.25 12.29
C GLY A 22 15.94 13.19 13.02
N LEU A 23 14.94 12.51 12.46
CA LEU A 23 13.60 12.41 13.02
C LEU A 23 13.48 11.22 13.98
N ARG A 24 12.85 11.46 15.13
CA ARG A 24 12.54 10.40 16.11
C ARG A 24 11.46 9.47 15.57
N GLY A 25 11.31 8.32 16.22
CA GLY A 25 10.20 7.41 15.93
C GLY A 25 8.86 8.09 16.16
N HIS A 26 7.99 8.06 15.15
CA HIS A 26 6.65 8.64 15.21
C HIS A 26 5.65 7.73 14.50
N PHE A 27 4.37 8.04 14.68
CA PHE A 27 3.27 7.25 14.17
C PHE A 27 2.45 8.04 13.18
N HIS A 28 1.90 7.33 12.19
CA HIS A 28 1.13 7.89 11.11
C HIS A 28 -0.22 7.20 10.98
N SER A 29 -1.23 8.00 10.61
CA SER A 29 -2.47 7.50 10.04
C SER A 29 -2.33 7.51 8.52
N GLY A 30 -2.47 6.33 7.90
CA GLY A 30 -2.31 6.14 6.47
C GLY A 30 -3.56 5.60 5.78
N ARG A 31 -3.68 5.83 4.47
CA ARG A 31 -4.64 5.18 3.59
C ARG A 31 -3.90 4.56 2.42
N VAL A 32 -4.13 3.27 2.17
CA VAL A 32 -3.50 2.54 1.08
C VAL A 32 -4.53 2.22 0.00
N HIS A 33 -4.27 2.66 -1.23
CA HIS A 33 -4.95 2.16 -2.42
C HIS A 33 -4.04 1.21 -3.17
N VAL A 34 -4.57 0.08 -3.63
CA VAL A 34 -3.81 -0.93 -4.37
C VAL A 34 -4.44 -1.10 -5.74
N THR A 35 -3.66 -0.89 -6.80
CA THR A 35 -4.11 -1.06 -8.17
C THR A 35 -3.50 -2.31 -8.78
N TYR A 36 -4.35 -3.20 -9.26
CA TYR A 36 -3.96 -4.44 -9.94
C TYR A 36 -4.29 -4.37 -11.42
N GLU A 37 -3.42 -4.95 -12.25
CA GLU A 37 -3.79 -5.40 -13.59
C GLU A 37 -4.57 -6.70 -13.49
N VAL A 38 -5.67 -6.78 -14.25
CA VAL A 38 -6.51 -7.98 -14.33
C VAL A 38 -6.00 -8.86 -15.47
N LEU A 39 -5.36 -9.97 -15.14
CA LEU A 39 -4.79 -10.92 -16.10
C LEU A 39 -5.72 -12.11 -16.38
N GLY A 40 -6.51 -12.51 -15.38
CA GLY A 40 -7.45 -13.62 -15.48
C GLY A 40 -8.65 -13.37 -16.40
N ALA A 41 -9.40 -14.45 -16.67
CA ALA A 41 -10.61 -14.41 -17.51
C ALA A 41 -11.75 -13.59 -16.88
N HIS A 42 -11.78 -13.50 -15.55
CA HIS A 42 -12.80 -12.79 -14.79
C HIS A 42 -12.16 -11.65 -13.98
N GLY A 43 -12.91 -10.56 -13.79
CA GLY A 43 -12.44 -9.36 -13.10
C GLY A 43 -12.09 -9.60 -11.62
N TYR A 44 -11.65 -8.55 -10.92
CA TYR A 44 -11.37 -8.66 -9.49
C TYR A 44 -12.65 -8.78 -8.65
N PRO A 45 -12.75 -9.80 -7.78
CA PRO A 45 -13.90 -10.03 -6.92
C PRO A 45 -13.87 -9.09 -5.71
N SER A 46 -14.53 -7.93 -5.76
CA SER A 46 -14.57 -6.99 -4.61
C SER A 46 -15.61 -7.40 -3.54
N PHE A 47 -15.35 -8.52 -2.86
CA PHE A 47 -16.13 -9.00 -1.72
C PHE A 47 -15.44 -8.70 -0.39
N GLU A 48 -16.18 -8.85 0.70
CA GLU A 48 -15.61 -8.68 2.04
C GLU A 48 -14.40 -9.60 2.26
N THR A 49 -14.49 -10.88 1.89
CA THR A 49 -13.43 -11.87 2.12
C THR A 49 -12.14 -11.57 1.38
N THR A 50 -12.24 -11.01 0.17
CA THR A 50 -11.08 -10.71 -0.68
C THR A 50 -10.41 -9.41 -0.25
N ASN A 51 -11.21 -8.39 0.08
CA ASN A 51 -10.71 -7.11 0.57
C ASN A 51 -10.18 -7.21 2.01
N ARG A 52 -10.79 -8.03 2.86
CA ARG A 52 -10.29 -8.29 4.23
C ARG A 52 -8.93 -8.98 4.20
N ALA A 53 -8.73 -9.95 3.31
CA ALA A 53 -7.44 -10.63 3.16
C ALA A 53 -6.30 -9.64 2.84
N LEU A 54 -6.53 -8.66 1.95
CA LEU A 54 -5.57 -7.59 1.66
C LEU A 54 -5.25 -6.75 2.89
N LEU A 55 -6.28 -6.31 3.62
CA LEU A 55 -6.12 -5.52 4.83
C LEU A 55 -5.34 -6.28 5.91
N ASP A 56 -5.66 -7.56 6.12
CA ASP A 56 -4.98 -8.41 7.10
C ASP A 56 -3.51 -8.59 6.72
N HIS A 57 -3.20 -8.79 5.43
CA HIS A 57 -1.83 -8.89 4.94
C HIS A 57 -1.03 -7.58 5.08
N LEU A 58 -1.68 -6.42 4.83
CA LEU A 58 -1.09 -5.10 5.13
C LEU A 58 -0.74 -4.96 6.61
N HIS A 59 -1.64 -5.37 7.51
CA HIS A 59 -1.42 -5.29 8.94
C HIS A 59 -0.26 -6.16 9.44
N VAL A 60 0.09 -7.25 8.76
CA VAL A 60 1.29 -8.04 9.11
C VAL A 60 2.54 -7.18 9.08
N LEU A 61 2.66 -6.31 8.07
CA LEU A 61 3.81 -5.43 7.90
C LEU A 61 3.72 -4.21 8.84
N THR A 62 2.58 -3.53 8.89
CA THR A 62 2.46 -2.23 9.58
C THR A 62 2.43 -2.33 11.11
N ARG A 63 2.28 -3.53 11.67
CA ARG A 63 2.42 -3.79 13.13
C ARG A 63 3.84 -3.57 13.65
N LYS A 64 4.85 -3.61 12.78
CA LYS A 64 6.26 -3.39 13.14
C LYS A 64 6.64 -1.94 12.81
N THR A 65 7.59 -1.39 13.58
CA THR A 65 8.20 -0.10 13.24
C THR A 65 9.13 -0.26 12.05
N PHE A 66 8.94 0.56 11.02
CA PHE A 66 9.85 0.70 9.89
C PHE A 66 11.09 1.48 10.34
N ARG A 67 12.18 0.75 10.63
CA ARG A 67 13.46 1.36 11.01
C ARG A 67 14.17 1.91 9.79
N ASP A 68 14.78 3.07 9.98
CA ASP A 68 15.53 3.83 8.97
C ASP A 68 14.78 3.90 7.64
N ALA A 69 13.62 4.56 7.70
CA ALA A 69 12.67 4.63 6.59
C ALA A 69 11.95 5.98 6.56
N THR A 70 12.05 6.66 5.42
CA THR A 70 11.14 7.73 4.98
C THR A 70 9.75 7.15 4.68
N ASN A 71 8.76 8.01 4.38
CA ASN A 71 7.45 7.52 3.95
C ASN A 71 7.49 6.93 2.53
N GLU A 72 8.40 7.40 1.69
CA GLU A 72 8.77 6.81 0.40
C GLU A 72 9.28 5.37 0.60
N ASP A 73 10.23 5.17 1.52
CA ASP A 73 10.74 3.83 1.84
C ASP A 73 9.65 2.91 2.42
N VAL A 74 8.75 3.46 3.23
CA VAL A 74 7.58 2.72 3.74
C VAL A 74 6.68 2.31 2.58
N ALA A 75 6.42 3.21 1.64
CA ALA A 75 5.60 2.92 0.47
C ALA A 75 6.24 1.81 -0.40
N ASP A 76 7.54 1.88 -0.65
CA ASP A 76 8.28 0.84 -1.39
C ASP A 76 8.22 -0.52 -0.68
N ARG A 77 8.39 -0.55 0.64
CA ARG A 77 8.31 -1.78 1.43
C ARG A 77 6.91 -2.38 1.45
N ILE A 78 5.87 -1.54 1.52
CA ILE A 78 4.46 -1.99 1.40
C ILE A 78 4.24 -2.57 0.00
N PHE A 79 4.67 -1.87 -1.05
CA PHE A 79 4.54 -2.35 -2.42
C PHE A 79 5.20 -3.72 -2.59
N ALA A 80 6.46 -3.86 -2.16
CA ALA A 80 7.21 -5.11 -2.23
C ALA A 80 6.57 -6.24 -1.42
N HIS A 81 5.94 -5.94 -0.29
CA HIS A 81 5.22 -6.92 0.55
C HIS A 81 3.90 -7.40 -0.08
N LEU A 82 3.27 -6.56 -0.90
CA LEU A 82 2.08 -6.91 -1.66
C LEU A 82 2.40 -7.55 -3.02
N ASP A 83 3.58 -7.27 -3.59
CA ASP A 83 3.93 -7.73 -4.93
C ASP A 83 4.08 -9.25 -4.97
N GLY A 84 3.40 -9.89 -5.93
CA GLY A 84 3.33 -11.34 -6.05
C GLY A 84 2.50 -12.06 -4.97
N TRP A 85 1.93 -11.34 -4.00
CA TRP A 85 1.03 -11.94 -3.01
C TRP A 85 -0.34 -12.23 -3.61
N THR A 86 -0.88 -13.41 -3.28
CA THR A 86 -2.21 -13.86 -3.67
C THR A 86 -2.91 -14.53 -2.48
N HIS A 87 -4.24 -14.67 -2.59
CA HIS A 87 -5.04 -15.30 -1.55
C HIS A 87 -6.04 -16.31 -2.16
N PRO A 88 -6.30 -17.47 -1.52
CA PRO A 88 -7.20 -18.51 -2.07
C PRO A 88 -8.62 -18.03 -2.39
N SER A 89 -9.10 -16.96 -1.73
CA SER A 89 -10.42 -16.38 -2.04
C SER A 89 -10.51 -15.75 -3.44
N TRP A 90 -9.39 -15.60 -4.14
CA TRP A 90 -9.31 -15.02 -5.48
C TRP A 90 -9.43 -16.08 -6.58
N GLU A 91 -9.04 -17.33 -6.29
CA GLU A 91 -8.95 -18.42 -7.26
C GLU A 91 -10.26 -18.69 -8.02
N PRO A 92 -11.46 -18.70 -7.39
CA PRO A 92 -12.72 -18.94 -8.10
C PRO A 92 -13.04 -17.90 -9.18
N TYR A 93 -12.37 -16.75 -9.16
CA TYR A 93 -12.59 -15.61 -10.06
C TYR A 93 -11.43 -15.45 -11.06
N GLY A 94 -10.66 -16.51 -11.28
CA GLY A 94 -9.56 -16.50 -12.24
C GLY A 94 -8.24 -15.98 -11.69
N GLY A 95 -8.17 -15.60 -10.39
CA GLY A 95 -6.97 -15.57 -9.51
C GLY A 95 -5.75 -14.73 -9.89
N ASP A 96 -5.60 -14.38 -11.16
CA ASP A 96 -4.39 -13.82 -11.74
C ASP A 96 -4.50 -12.29 -11.78
N TYR A 97 -3.87 -11.68 -10.78
CA TYR A 97 -3.76 -10.23 -10.65
C TYR A 97 -2.29 -9.87 -10.47
N ARG A 98 -1.85 -8.81 -11.17
CA ARG A 98 -0.48 -8.30 -11.04
C ARG A 98 -0.53 -6.93 -10.40
N LEU A 99 0.23 -6.74 -9.32
CA LEU A 99 0.32 -5.43 -8.69
C LEU A 99 0.94 -4.42 -9.67
N ARG A 100 0.17 -3.37 -9.96
CA ARG A 100 0.59 -2.28 -10.84
C ARG A 100 1.11 -1.09 -10.06
N ARG A 101 0.30 -0.64 -9.10
CA ARG A 101 0.53 0.63 -8.39
C ARG A 101 0.00 0.53 -6.97
N MET A 102 0.65 1.23 -6.05
CA MET A 102 0.16 1.47 -4.70
C MET A 102 0.26 2.95 -4.38
N ASP A 103 -0.78 3.52 -3.80
CA ASP A 103 -0.80 4.87 -3.27
C ASP A 103 -0.94 4.83 -1.75
N LEU A 104 0.04 5.39 -1.05
CA LEU A 104 0.01 5.62 0.38
C LEU A 104 -0.25 7.10 0.65
N ASP A 105 -1.45 7.43 1.14
CA ASP A 105 -1.74 8.76 1.67
C ASP A 105 -1.40 8.80 3.16
N VAL A 106 -0.55 9.72 3.60
CA VAL A 106 -0.19 9.92 5.01
C VAL A 106 -0.76 11.24 5.50
N LEU A 107 -1.49 11.19 6.61
CA LEU A 107 -2.01 12.39 7.27
C LEU A 107 -0.89 13.10 8.05
N GLY A 108 -0.67 14.38 7.74
CA GLY A 108 0.15 15.26 8.56
C GLY A 108 -0.51 15.53 9.92
N VAL A 109 0.29 15.58 10.97
CA VAL A 109 -0.17 15.87 12.33
C VAL A 109 0.37 17.23 12.73
N PHE A 110 -0.52 18.18 13.02
CA PHE A 110 -0.13 19.51 13.44
C PHE A 110 0.71 19.46 14.72
N ASP A 111 2.01 19.72 14.61
CA ASP A 111 2.96 19.66 15.71
C ASP A 111 3.95 20.83 15.68
N ASP A 112 4.82 20.86 16.69
CA ASP A 112 5.77 21.94 16.95
C ASP A 112 6.92 22.01 15.94
N ILE A 113 7.07 21.00 15.08
CA ILE A 113 8.06 20.99 13.99
C ILE A 113 7.48 21.45 12.64
N GLY A 114 6.20 21.81 12.60
CA GLY A 114 5.60 22.53 11.46
C GLY A 114 4.98 21.63 10.38
N HIS A 115 4.48 20.45 10.72
CA HIS A 115 3.71 19.64 9.77
C HIS A 115 2.41 20.36 9.31
N ASP A 116 2.13 20.26 8.01
CA ASP A 116 0.91 20.80 7.41
C ASP A 116 -0.33 19.95 7.74
N ALA A 117 -1.48 20.63 7.84
CA ALA A 117 -2.79 19.99 7.97
C ALA A 117 -3.27 19.47 6.60
N GLY A 118 -2.71 18.35 6.16
CA GLY A 118 -3.01 17.78 4.85
C GLY A 118 -2.67 16.30 4.71
N TRP A 119 -3.00 15.74 3.55
CA TRP A 119 -2.58 14.40 3.16
C TRP A 119 -1.45 14.52 2.14
N THR A 120 -0.35 13.82 2.39
CA THR A 120 0.72 13.63 1.41
C THR A 120 0.59 12.26 0.78
N ARG A 121 0.55 12.20 -0.56
CA ARG A 121 0.48 10.95 -1.32
C ARG A 121 1.86 10.50 -1.78
N TYR A 122 2.21 9.27 -1.46
CA TYR A 122 3.38 8.56 -1.96
C TYR A 122 2.91 7.47 -2.93
N THR A 123 3.40 7.51 -4.16
CA THR A 123 3.00 6.57 -5.22
C THR A 123 4.18 5.70 -5.61
N VAL A 124 3.97 4.38 -5.56
CA VAL A 124 4.91 3.39 -6.10
C VAL A 124 4.21 2.68 -7.26
N GLU A 125 4.81 2.73 -8.45
CA GLU A 125 4.26 2.14 -9.66
C GLU A 125 5.31 1.28 -10.37
N ARG A 126 4.88 0.10 -10.81
CA ARG A 126 5.68 -0.76 -11.69
C ARG A 126 5.91 -0.04 -13.01
N GLN A 127 7.17 0.23 -13.34
CA GLN A 127 7.51 0.70 -14.68
C GLN A 127 7.20 -0.41 -15.68
N GLU A 128 6.52 -0.07 -16.77
CA GLU A 128 6.40 -0.98 -17.91
C GLU A 128 7.79 -1.27 -18.45
N ASP A 129 8.07 -2.54 -18.75
CA ASP A 129 9.13 -2.87 -19.69
C ASP A 129 8.80 -2.13 -20.99
N ARG A 130 9.45 -0.99 -21.22
CA ARG A 130 9.40 -0.31 -22.52
C ARG A 130 10.12 -1.21 -23.51
N ALA A 131 9.38 -2.11 -24.14
CA ALA A 131 9.81 -2.81 -25.34
C ALA A 131 10.00 -1.83 -26.50
#